data_AF-A0A971TKZ9-F1
#
_entry.id   AF-A0A971TKZ9-F1
#
_cell.length_a   1.000
_cell.length_b   1.000
_cell.length_c   1.000
_cell.angle_alpha   90.00
_cell.angle_beta   90.00
_cell.angle_gamma   90.00
#
_symmetry.space_group_name_H-M   'P 1'
#
loop_
_entity.id
_entity.type
_entity.pdbx_description
1 polymer ?
#
loop_
_entity_poly.entity_id
_entity_poly.type
_entity_poly.pdbx_seq_one_letter_code
_entity_poly.pdbx_strand_id
1 'polypeptide(L)'
;MANSSFEELVGRLTARLRIDPELRMDVARELQAHLEDAADEYRRGGYAEDEAAATAVKALGDPAELEELLWQANRKRIAWRRAAKWTARLTLVPAAVVVTFLLAGSLVTGGRMLDFVHGMTSSDFTWNLTAIRSSIEDANLSEEERFILHGDPAATTELERAESIRRRWPDNPIYYGYYISHYLPYSAGWHEDSTLHDLQEVLARLDQGERIEPDNAAYNLIKAALLFRLSSQVVVPDRVEVKDVTAAALPEGVDPAEISYTRSDGELYADHCVEVQITDPKVFERALEEYARAVPKPRCTLHAMDMARLRLEILGQPASMAEYLAQTTLLVNVLLPELAFHRSTGRAVAGYAVDLAGQGDPEQAQRLIQDVEIVAAKIGAEPSTLIELLVARAVHNMAVAHDVCIAKKLSRPQQAAEAQERLFADAEAFDALRRVFTSRDVIDQSGLIGSILMPALPNYQPDLTPLKRAEYAVAERAGLAALLLGIMALTLASGLIAAVGWWRTRGTDQTPKLLFVGWRRMGWICLLAVVLPVGGYVLYAHLLPLGNRKYGLNVEWDRVWLEFMLLGCTMAVLLLS
;
A
#
# COMPACT_ATOMS: atom_id res chain seq x y z
N MET A 1 -52.04 53.91 -12.15
CA MET A 1 -51.67 54.68 -10.93
C MET A 1 -52.01 53.93 -9.64
N ALA A 2 -52.91 52.95 -9.66
CA ALA A 2 -53.24 52.12 -8.48
C ALA A 2 -52.04 51.36 -7.88
N ASN A 3 -51.21 50.71 -8.70
CA ASN A 3 -50.08 49.91 -8.20
C ASN A 3 -49.04 50.72 -7.40
N SER A 4 -48.75 51.96 -7.81
CA SER A 4 -47.81 52.83 -7.07
C SER A 4 -48.37 53.27 -5.71
N SER A 5 -49.70 53.36 -5.58
CA SER A 5 -50.37 53.71 -4.31
C SER A 5 -50.28 52.56 -3.30
N PHE A 6 -50.48 51.32 -3.75
CA PHE A 6 -50.35 50.14 -2.90
C PHE A 6 -48.91 49.93 -2.44
N GLU A 7 -47.93 50.07 -3.33
CA GLU A 7 -46.51 49.94 -2.97
C GLU A 7 -46.08 50.96 -1.92
N GLU A 8 -46.53 52.21 -2.02
CA GLU A 8 -46.21 53.26 -1.03
C GLU A 8 -46.83 52.94 0.34
N LEU A 9 -48.10 52.52 0.36
CA LEU A 9 -48.80 52.14 1.58
C LEU A 9 -48.16 50.92 2.24
N VAL A 10 -47.92 49.84 1.49
CA VAL A 10 -47.26 48.62 1.97
C VAL A 10 -45.84 48.94 2.46
N GLY A 11 -45.12 49.82 1.75
CA GLY A 11 -43.80 50.29 2.15
C GLY A 11 -43.79 50.98 3.51
N ARG A 12 -44.85 51.77 3.80
CA ARG A 12 -45.08 52.47 5.05
C ARG A 12 -45.49 51.51 6.17
N LEU A 13 -46.51 50.68 5.95
CA LEU A 13 -47.01 49.70 6.93
C LEU A 13 -45.94 48.69 7.38
N THR A 14 -45.00 48.36 6.50
CA THR A 14 -43.92 47.42 6.80
C THR A 14 -42.62 48.08 7.25
N ALA A 15 -42.60 49.41 7.47
CA ALA A 15 -41.38 50.16 7.78
C ALA A 15 -40.71 49.68 9.08
N ARG A 16 -41.47 49.35 10.12
CA ARG A 16 -40.91 48.85 11.40
C ARG A 16 -40.33 47.44 11.31
N LEU A 17 -40.69 46.67 10.28
CA LEU A 17 -40.11 45.35 10.01
C LEU A 17 -38.73 45.43 9.33
N ARG A 18 -38.19 46.63 9.05
CA ARG A 18 -36.86 46.82 8.42
C ARG A 18 -35.70 46.12 9.15
N ILE A 19 -35.85 45.81 10.44
CA ILE A 19 -34.87 45.05 11.21
C ILE A 19 -34.72 43.59 10.76
N ASP A 20 -35.68 43.06 10.01
CA ASP A 20 -35.62 41.76 9.33
C ASP A 20 -36.12 41.94 7.88
N PRO A 21 -35.23 42.27 6.93
CA PRO A 21 -35.60 42.57 5.55
C PRO A 21 -36.34 41.43 4.84
N GLU A 22 -36.04 40.17 5.19
CA GLU A 22 -36.72 38.99 4.63
C GLU A 22 -38.17 38.94 5.12
N LEU A 23 -38.38 39.07 6.43
CA LEU A 23 -39.74 39.08 6.99
C LEU A 23 -40.54 40.28 6.49
N ARG A 24 -39.89 41.44 6.34
CA ARG A 24 -40.52 42.63 5.74
C ARG A 24 -41.02 42.32 4.33
N MET A 25 -40.23 41.64 3.51
CA MET A 25 -40.62 41.28 2.16
C MET A 25 -41.74 40.24 2.11
N ASP A 26 -41.70 39.23 2.99
CA ASP A 26 -42.75 38.22 3.12
C ASP A 26 -44.10 38.90 3.44
N VAL A 27 -44.11 39.74 4.48
CA VAL A 27 -45.30 40.47 4.94
C VAL A 27 -45.74 41.51 3.92
N ALA A 28 -44.81 42.21 3.25
CA ALA A 28 -45.14 43.17 2.20
C ALA A 28 -45.84 42.49 1.01
N ARG A 29 -45.35 41.33 0.58
CA ARG A 29 -45.95 40.57 -0.51
C ARG A 29 -47.34 40.05 -0.13
N GLU A 30 -47.51 39.54 1.09
CA GLU A 30 -48.80 39.07 1.59
C GLU A 30 -49.82 40.22 1.68
N LEU A 31 -49.42 41.37 2.22
CA LEU A 31 -50.28 42.57 2.27
C LEU A 31 -50.62 43.10 0.88
N GLN A 32 -49.66 43.12 -0.04
CA GLN A 32 -49.89 43.53 -1.42
C GLN A 32 -50.90 42.60 -2.11
N ALA A 33 -50.74 41.28 -1.98
CA ALA A 33 -51.67 40.31 -2.53
C ALA A 33 -53.08 40.50 -1.96
N HIS A 34 -53.22 40.73 -0.66
CA HIS A 34 -54.53 41.00 -0.05
C HIS A 34 -55.18 42.30 -0.55
N LEU A 35 -54.40 43.36 -0.78
CA LEU A 35 -54.90 44.61 -1.35
C LEU A 35 -55.34 44.43 -2.81
N GLU A 36 -54.58 43.67 -3.60
CA GLU A 36 -54.92 43.33 -4.98
C GLU A 36 -56.19 42.47 -5.04
N ASP A 37 -56.30 41.44 -4.19
CA ASP A 37 -57.49 40.59 -4.08
C ASP A 37 -58.74 41.39 -3.67
N ALA A 38 -58.61 42.28 -2.69
CA ALA A 38 -59.71 43.14 -2.25
C ALA A 38 -60.13 44.15 -3.33
N ALA A 39 -59.18 44.76 -4.03
CA ALA A 39 -59.48 45.67 -5.13
C ALA A 39 -60.17 44.95 -6.30
N ASP A 40 -59.76 43.72 -6.60
CA ASP A 40 -60.41 42.87 -7.59
C ASP A 40 -61.85 42.50 -7.20
N GLU A 41 -62.10 42.24 -5.91
CA GLU A 41 -63.45 42.00 -5.39
C GLU A 41 -64.36 43.23 -5.59
N TYR A 42 -63.89 44.43 -5.24
CA TYR A 42 -64.64 45.67 -5.50
C TYR A 42 -64.84 45.94 -6.99
N ARG A 43 -63.86 45.61 -7.84
CA ARG A 43 -64.01 45.74 -9.30
C ARG A 43 -65.12 44.82 -9.82
N ARG A 44 -65.21 43.58 -9.33
CA ARG A 44 -66.31 42.65 -9.66
C ARG A 44 -67.66 43.16 -9.13
N GLY A 45 -67.66 43.93 -8.05
CA GLY A 45 -68.83 44.62 -7.51
C GLY A 45 -69.30 45.84 -8.30
N GLY A 46 -68.64 46.20 -9.40
CA GLY A 46 -69.05 47.29 -10.29
C GLY A 46 -68.38 48.65 -10.03
N TYR A 47 -67.37 48.69 -9.15
CA TYR A 47 -66.59 49.90 -8.90
C TYR A 47 -65.59 50.17 -10.05
N ALA A 48 -65.36 51.45 -10.37
CA ALA A 48 -64.30 51.84 -11.30
C ALA A 48 -62.91 51.51 -10.70
N GLU A 49 -61.89 51.29 -11.54
CA GLU A 49 -60.57 50.79 -11.11
C GLU A 49 -59.92 51.61 -9.99
N ASP A 50 -59.91 52.94 -10.12
CA ASP A 50 -59.35 53.84 -9.09
C ASP A 50 -60.21 53.87 -7.81
N GLU A 51 -61.53 53.73 -7.95
CA GLU A 51 -62.47 53.70 -6.83
C GLU A 51 -62.38 52.37 -6.06
N ALA A 52 -62.18 51.27 -6.76
CA ALA A 52 -61.96 49.94 -6.19
C ALA A 52 -60.66 49.89 -5.38
N ALA A 53 -59.57 50.46 -5.91
CA ALA A 53 -58.30 50.54 -5.20
C ALA A 53 -58.38 51.45 -3.95
N ALA A 54 -59.03 52.61 -4.06
CA ALA A 54 -59.24 53.50 -2.92
C ALA A 54 -60.13 52.87 -1.85
N THR A 55 -61.15 52.12 -2.26
CA THR A 55 -62.06 51.40 -1.36
C THR A 55 -61.34 50.25 -0.66
N ALA A 56 -60.48 49.51 -1.36
CA ALA A 56 -59.64 48.46 -0.78
C ALA A 56 -58.69 49.01 0.31
N VAL A 57 -58.03 50.15 0.04
CA VAL A 57 -57.18 50.83 1.04
C VAL A 57 -58.01 51.30 2.24
N LYS A 58 -59.19 51.88 2.00
CA LYS A 58 -60.08 52.35 3.06
C LYS A 58 -60.62 51.20 3.92
N ALA A 59 -60.87 50.04 3.31
CA ALA A 59 -61.35 48.83 4.00
C ALA A 59 -60.28 48.20 4.91
N LEU A 60 -59.00 48.45 4.63
CA LEU A 60 -57.89 47.95 5.46
C LEU A 60 -57.93 48.51 6.89
N GLY A 61 -58.44 49.72 7.08
CA GLY A 61 -58.55 50.41 8.37
C GLY A 61 -57.51 51.51 8.56
N ASP A 62 -57.27 51.92 9.81
CA ASP A 62 -56.27 52.93 10.16
C ASP A 62 -54.84 52.40 9.93
N PRO A 63 -54.04 53.01 9.03
CA PRO A 63 -52.67 52.59 8.78
C PRO A 63 -51.78 52.57 10.02
N ALA A 64 -51.99 53.47 10.99
CA ALA A 64 -51.17 53.54 12.20
C ALA A 64 -51.44 52.34 13.13
N GLU A 65 -52.70 51.94 13.25
CA GLU A 65 -53.11 50.77 14.04
C GLU A 65 -52.61 49.46 13.40
N LEU A 66 -52.72 49.34 12.08
CA LEU A 66 -52.20 48.20 11.32
C LEU A 66 -50.69 48.05 11.44
N GLU A 67 -49.93 49.15 11.37
CA GLU A 67 -48.47 49.11 11.54
C GLU A 67 -48.08 48.53 12.92
N GLU A 68 -48.77 48.93 13.98
CA GLU A 68 -48.53 48.41 15.34
C GLU A 68 -48.96 46.94 15.46
N LEU A 69 -50.12 46.56 14.90
CA LEU A 69 -50.60 45.17 14.90
C LEU A 69 -49.64 44.25 14.13
N LEU A 70 -49.16 44.67 12.96
CA LEU A 70 -48.18 43.94 12.16
C LEU A 70 -46.86 43.77 12.91
N TRP A 71 -46.41 44.81 13.61
CA TRP A 71 -45.22 44.73 14.45
C TRP A 71 -45.40 43.74 15.61
N GLN A 72 -46.51 43.82 16.35
CA GLN A 72 -46.79 42.93 17.49
C GLN A 72 -46.92 41.47 17.06
N ALA A 73 -47.65 41.21 15.97
CA ALA A 73 -47.84 39.88 15.41
C ALA A 73 -46.51 39.23 14.98
N ASN A 74 -45.56 40.04 14.49
CA ASN A 74 -44.29 39.55 13.97
C ASN A 74 -43.12 39.61 14.97
N ARG A 75 -43.27 40.29 16.13
CA ARG A 75 -42.19 40.44 17.12
C ARG A 75 -41.56 39.11 17.55
N LYS A 76 -42.39 38.09 17.82
CA LYS A 76 -41.90 36.74 18.19
C LYS A 76 -41.16 36.07 17.04
N ARG A 77 -41.66 36.21 15.80
CA ARG A 77 -41.00 35.67 14.59
C ARG A 77 -39.63 36.32 14.36
N ILE A 78 -39.52 37.63 14.55
CA ILE A 78 -38.25 38.37 14.46
C ILE A 78 -37.26 37.88 15.53
N ALA A 79 -37.71 37.77 16.79
CA ALA A 79 -36.85 37.30 17.87
C ALA A 79 -36.34 35.87 17.61
N TRP A 80 -37.23 34.97 17.15
CA TRP A 80 -36.87 33.60 16.84
C TRP A 80 -35.93 33.50 15.62
N ARG A 81 -36.21 34.22 14.53
CA ARG A 81 -35.31 34.28 13.35
C ARG A 81 -33.94 34.85 13.73
N ARG A 82 -33.87 35.87 14.59
CA ARG A 82 -32.62 36.43 15.10
C ARG A 82 -31.84 35.41 15.94
N ALA A 83 -32.52 34.75 16.88
CA ALA A 83 -31.92 33.70 17.70
C ALA A 83 -31.43 32.51 16.84
N ALA A 84 -32.21 32.09 15.85
CA ALA A 84 -31.84 31.03 14.92
C ALA A 84 -30.64 31.43 14.05
N LYS A 85 -30.61 32.65 13.47
CA LYS A 85 -29.46 33.16 12.71
C LYS A 85 -28.21 33.25 13.58
N TRP A 86 -28.35 33.70 14.83
CA TRP A 86 -27.24 33.77 15.77
C TRP A 86 -26.72 32.38 16.15
N THR A 87 -27.61 31.45 16.50
CA THR A 87 -27.28 30.06 16.83
C THR A 87 -26.60 29.37 15.66
N ALA A 88 -27.17 29.49 14.45
CA ALA A 88 -26.60 28.93 13.23
C ALA A 88 -25.19 29.47 12.95
N ARG A 89 -24.94 30.76 13.15
CA ARG A 89 -23.60 31.33 13.02
C ARG A 89 -22.64 30.80 14.07
N LEU A 90 -23.12 30.64 15.30
CA LEU A 90 -22.32 30.13 16.42
C LEU A 90 -21.97 28.65 16.27
N THR A 91 -22.83 27.84 15.62
CA THR A 91 -22.63 26.39 15.52
C THR A 91 -22.15 25.94 14.14
N LEU A 92 -22.75 26.40 13.04
CA LEU A 92 -22.44 25.91 11.70
C LEU A 92 -21.07 26.37 11.21
N VAL A 93 -20.64 27.58 11.56
CA VAL A 93 -19.31 28.07 11.13
C VAL A 93 -18.19 27.28 11.81
N PRO A 94 -18.16 27.10 13.15
CA PRO A 94 -17.17 26.24 13.78
C PRO A 94 -17.27 24.79 13.33
N ALA A 95 -18.48 24.25 13.16
CA ALA A 95 -18.65 22.87 12.68
C ALA A 95 -18.09 22.71 11.26
N ALA A 96 -18.34 23.64 10.35
CA ALA A 96 -17.77 23.63 9.00
C ALA A 96 -16.23 23.67 9.05
N VAL A 97 -15.64 24.53 9.89
CA VAL A 97 -14.19 24.59 10.08
C VAL A 97 -13.64 23.25 10.59
N VAL A 98 -14.25 22.66 11.61
CA VAL A 98 -13.85 21.33 12.13
C VAL A 98 -13.95 20.26 11.04
N VAL A 99 -15.04 20.23 10.29
CA VAL A 99 -15.22 19.29 9.16
C VAL A 99 -14.15 19.50 8.10
N THR A 100 -13.84 20.75 7.74
CA THR A 100 -12.74 21.07 6.81
C THR A 100 -11.41 20.51 7.31
N PHE A 101 -11.08 20.69 8.59
CA PHE A 101 -9.84 20.14 9.15
C PHE A 101 -9.83 18.61 9.17
N LEU A 102 -10.96 17.95 9.46
CA LEU A 102 -11.07 16.49 9.41
C LEU A 102 -10.93 15.94 7.98
N LEU A 103 -11.49 16.64 6.99
CA LEU A 103 -11.37 16.29 5.58
C LEU A 103 -9.95 16.52 5.07
N ALA A 104 -9.33 17.66 5.41
CA ALA A 104 -7.94 17.96 5.08
C ALA A 104 -7.00 16.92 5.71
N GLY A 105 -7.22 16.55 6.99
CA GLY A 105 -6.48 15.49 7.65
C GLY A 105 -6.61 14.14 6.91
N SER A 106 -7.80 13.81 6.43
CA SER A 106 -8.04 12.58 5.65
C SER A 106 -7.31 12.59 4.30
N LEU A 107 -7.22 13.74 3.62
CA LEU A 107 -6.39 13.89 2.42
C LEU A 107 -4.90 13.75 2.73
N VAL A 108 -4.42 14.33 3.84
CA VAL A 108 -3.02 14.17 4.26
C VAL A 108 -2.71 12.71 4.55
N THR A 109 -3.61 11.97 5.22
CA THR A 109 -3.44 10.53 5.43
C THR A 109 -3.45 9.75 4.10
N GLY A 110 -4.37 10.06 3.19
CA GLY A 110 -4.43 9.42 1.87
C GLY A 110 -3.19 9.72 1.02
N GLY A 111 -2.72 10.97 1.03
CA GLY A 111 -1.49 11.41 0.37
C GLY A 111 -0.26 10.71 0.93
N ARG A 112 -0.14 10.60 2.26
CA ARG A 112 0.94 9.83 2.89
C ARG A 112 0.94 8.35 2.51
N MET A 113 -0.23 7.75 2.28
CA MET A 113 -0.30 6.38 1.78
C MET A 113 0.14 6.28 0.32
N LEU A 114 -0.23 7.24 -0.53
CA LEU A 114 0.27 7.32 -1.90
C LEU A 114 1.79 7.53 -1.92
N ASP A 115 2.32 8.42 -1.08
CA ASP A 115 3.76 8.63 -0.90
C ASP A 115 4.44 7.37 -0.35
N PHE A 116 3.78 6.63 0.55
CA PHE A 116 4.26 5.35 1.06
C PHE A 116 4.38 4.31 -0.05
N VAL A 117 3.32 4.15 -0.84
CA VAL A 117 3.28 3.27 -2.02
C VAL A 117 4.34 3.68 -3.04
N HIS A 118 4.45 4.96 -3.34
CA HIS A 118 5.46 5.49 -4.25
C HIS A 118 6.88 5.24 -3.72
N GLY A 119 7.08 5.43 -2.41
CA GLY A 119 8.32 5.12 -1.70
C GLY A 119 8.67 3.64 -1.70
N MET A 120 7.69 2.73 -1.66
CA MET A 120 7.91 1.29 -1.83
C MET A 120 8.34 0.92 -3.24
N THR A 121 7.90 1.67 -4.25
CA THR A 121 8.28 1.44 -5.66
C THR A 121 9.55 2.18 -6.08
N SER A 122 10.08 3.07 -5.23
CA SER A 122 11.27 3.88 -5.52
C SER A 122 12.44 3.47 -4.63
N SER A 123 13.64 3.95 -4.97
CA SER A 123 14.85 3.73 -4.17
C SER A 123 14.82 4.40 -2.78
N ASP A 124 13.83 5.25 -2.50
CA ASP A 124 13.72 6.06 -1.27
C ASP A 124 12.92 5.38 -0.14
N PHE A 125 12.75 4.06 -0.23
CA PHE A 125 12.02 3.22 0.74
C PHE A 125 12.42 3.44 2.21
N THR A 126 13.65 3.89 2.48
CA THR A 126 14.17 4.17 3.82
C THR A 126 13.44 5.27 4.57
N TRP A 127 12.89 6.29 3.89
CA TRP A 127 12.15 7.38 4.56
C TRP A 127 10.85 6.90 5.23
N ASN A 128 10.19 5.88 4.67
CA ASN A 128 8.93 5.32 5.17
C ASN A 128 9.07 4.55 6.49
N LEU A 129 10.24 3.98 6.78
CA LEU A 129 10.51 3.26 8.03
C LEU A 129 10.45 4.17 9.26
N THR A 130 10.77 5.46 9.11
CA THR A 130 10.77 6.43 10.21
C THR A 130 9.35 6.70 10.72
N ALA A 131 8.37 6.80 9.82
CA ALA A 131 6.97 6.99 10.19
C ALA A 131 6.39 5.71 10.86
N ILE A 132 6.78 4.54 10.37
CA ILE A 132 6.45 3.24 10.97
C ILE A 132 7.05 3.11 12.38
N ARG A 133 8.29 3.56 12.57
CA ARG A 133 8.95 3.54 13.88
C ARG A 133 8.18 4.37 14.90
N SER A 134 7.75 5.59 14.52
CA SER A 134 6.96 6.44 15.41
C SER A 134 5.63 5.82 15.83
N SER A 135 4.96 5.05 14.95
CA SER A 135 3.71 4.36 15.33
C SER A 135 3.91 3.18 16.29
N ILE A 136 5.12 2.61 16.32
CA ILE A 136 5.49 1.53 17.25
C ILE A 136 5.90 2.09 18.61
N GLU A 137 6.50 3.29 18.65
CA GLU A 137 6.92 3.96 19.88
C GLU A 137 5.75 4.34 20.81
N ASP A 138 4.53 4.44 20.29
CA ASP A 138 3.30 4.72 21.05
C ASP A 138 2.72 3.49 21.78
N ALA A 139 3.28 2.29 21.57
CA ALA A 139 2.85 1.09 22.28
C ALA A 139 3.36 1.07 23.74
N ASN A 140 2.53 0.59 24.67
CA ASN A 140 2.88 0.37 26.09
C ASN A 140 3.85 -0.82 26.26
N LEU A 141 5.01 -0.75 25.61
CA LEU A 141 6.06 -1.75 25.63
C LEU A 141 6.94 -1.56 26.86
N SER A 142 7.34 -2.67 27.46
CA SER A 142 8.41 -2.71 28.46
C SER A 142 9.74 -2.24 27.86
N GLU A 143 10.68 -1.86 28.72
CA GLU A 143 12.03 -1.45 28.29
C GLU A 143 12.72 -2.56 27.48
N GLU A 144 12.54 -3.81 27.90
CA GLU A 144 13.11 -4.98 27.24
C GLU A 144 12.52 -5.21 25.85
N GLU A 145 11.19 -5.16 25.72
CA GLU A 145 10.50 -5.29 24.43
C GLU A 145 10.92 -4.19 23.45
N ARG A 146 10.99 -2.94 23.92
CA ARG A 146 11.46 -1.81 23.12
C ARG A 146 12.91 -2.02 22.65
N PHE A 147 13.76 -2.57 23.53
CA PHE A 147 15.15 -2.87 23.20
C PHE A 147 15.29 -4.03 22.19
N ILE A 148 14.43 -5.06 22.25
CA ILE A 148 14.40 -6.13 21.25
C ILE A 148 13.93 -5.60 19.88
N LEU A 149 12.92 -4.72 19.88
CA LEU A 149 12.38 -4.11 18.66
C LEU A 149 13.39 -3.20 17.97
N HIS A 150 14.09 -2.36 18.72
CA HIS A 150 14.86 -1.25 18.15
C HIS A 150 16.37 -1.28 18.44
N GLY A 151 16.84 -2.13 19.35
CA GLY A 151 18.20 -2.06 19.89
C GLY A 151 18.44 -0.79 20.71
N ASP A 152 19.70 -0.44 20.89
CA ASP A 152 20.13 0.78 21.57
C ASP A 152 19.65 2.04 20.81
N PRO A 153 18.88 2.94 21.44
CA PRO A 153 18.45 4.18 20.79
C PRO A 153 19.61 5.11 20.42
N ALA A 154 20.79 4.97 21.02
CA ALA A 154 21.99 5.73 20.65
C ALA A 154 22.68 5.20 19.38
N ALA A 155 22.34 3.98 18.93
CA ALA A 155 22.92 3.38 17.74
C ALA A 155 22.42 4.05 16.45
N THR A 156 23.38 4.43 15.62
CA THR A 156 23.14 5.18 14.37
C THR A 156 22.88 4.27 13.19
N THR A 157 23.39 3.03 13.22
CA THR A 157 23.22 2.04 12.14
C THR A 157 22.43 0.81 12.62
N GLU A 158 21.84 0.08 11.68
CA GLU A 158 21.17 -1.20 11.99
C GLU A 158 22.15 -2.26 12.52
N LEU A 159 23.41 -2.23 12.06
CA LEU A 159 24.45 -3.12 12.56
C LEU A 159 24.76 -2.84 14.04
N GLU A 160 24.91 -1.57 14.42
CA GLU A 160 25.12 -1.18 15.82
C GLU A 160 23.93 -1.58 16.71
N ARG A 161 22.69 -1.47 16.19
CA ARG A 161 21.49 -1.93 16.89
C ARG A 161 21.48 -3.44 17.08
N ALA A 162 21.74 -4.22 16.03
CA ALA A 162 21.81 -5.67 16.13
C ALA A 162 22.92 -6.13 17.09
N GLU A 163 24.09 -5.48 17.04
CA GLU A 163 25.19 -5.71 17.98
C GLU A 163 24.80 -5.40 19.42
N SER A 164 24.05 -4.31 19.67
CA SER A 164 23.58 -3.96 21.01
C SER A 164 22.64 -5.03 21.60
N ILE A 165 21.74 -5.58 20.78
CA ILE A 165 20.84 -6.67 21.17
C ILE A 165 21.65 -7.91 21.52
N ARG A 166 22.56 -8.33 20.64
CA ARG A 166 23.44 -9.48 20.86
C ARG A 166 24.30 -9.31 22.11
N ARG A 167 24.85 -8.12 22.38
CA ARG A 167 25.68 -7.88 23.58
C ARG A 167 24.91 -8.07 24.88
N ARG A 168 23.62 -7.72 24.91
CA ARG A 168 22.77 -7.91 26.08
C ARG A 168 22.46 -9.38 26.35
N TRP A 169 22.39 -10.19 25.29
CA TRP A 169 22.09 -11.62 25.35
C TRP A 169 23.05 -12.42 24.45
N PRO A 170 24.33 -12.57 24.86
CA PRO A 170 25.40 -13.06 24.00
C PRO A 170 25.26 -14.52 23.55
N ASP A 171 24.55 -15.34 24.34
CA ASP A 171 24.37 -16.77 24.10
C ASP A 171 23.05 -17.10 23.40
N ASN A 172 22.23 -16.10 23.06
CA ASN A 172 20.97 -16.33 22.37
C ASN A 172 21.22 -16.49 20.86
N PRO A 173 20.88 -17.64 20.25
CA PRO A 173 21.16 -17.92 18.85
C PRO A 173 20.40 -17.00 17.89
N ILE A 174 19.16 -16.60 18.23
CA ILE A 174 18.35 -15.72 17.38
C ILE A 174 19.02 -14.36 17.24
N TYR A 175 19.47 -13.80 18.37
CA TYR A 175 20.10 -12.47 18.36
C TYR A 175 21.50 -12.51 17.75
N TYR A 176 22.25 -13.60 17.93
CA TYR A 176 23.55 -13.77 17.30
C TYR A 176 23.42 -13.91 15.78
N GLY A 177 22.54 -14.79 15.31
CA GLY A 177 22.27 -14.97 13.88
C GLY A 177 21.79 -13.68 13.21
N TYR A 178 20.86 -12.96 13.84
CA TYR A 178 20.38 -11.66 13.37
C TYR A 178 21.49 -10.60 13.31
N TYR A 179 22.41 -10.60 14.28
CA TYR A 179 23.61 -9.77 14.19
C TYR A 179 24.48 -10.15 12.98
N ILE A 180 24.71 -11.44 12.75
CA ILE A 180 25.51 -11.91 11.60
C ILE A 180 24.86 -11.51 10.26
N SER A 181 23.53 -11.59 10.14
CA SER A 181 22.84 -11.17 8.91
C SER A 181 23.00 -9.66 8.63
N HIS A 182 23.11 -8.82 9.66
CA HIS A 182 23.45 -7.40 9.49
C HIS A 182 24.95 -7.17 9.35
N TYR A 183 25.80 -7.99 9.94
CA TYR A 183 27.26 -7.82 9.87
C TYR A 183 27.79 -8.15 8.48
N LEU A 184 27.30 -9.23 7.85
CA LEU A 184 27.80 -9.71 6.56
C LEU A 184 27.76 -8.66 5.45
N PRO A 185 26.67 -7.90 5.19
CA PRO A 185 26.69 -6.88 4.16
C PRO A 185 27.70 -5.74 4.39
N TYR A 186 28.01 -5.40 5.66
CA TYR A 186 28.91 -4.31 6.01
C TYR A 186 30.37 -4.75 6.04
N SER A 187 30.66 -5.90 6.68
CA SER A 187 32.01 -6.45 6.78
C SER A 187 32.47 -7.11 5.50
N ALA A 188 31.51 -7.63 4.74
CA ALA A 188 31.68 -8.19 3.42
C ALA A 188 31.22 -7.17 2.36
N GLY A 189 31.40 -5.86 2.63
CA GLY A 189 31.49 -4.84 1.59
C GLY A 189 32.71 -5.15 0.72
N TRP A 190 32.56 -6.14 -0.14
CA TRP A 190 33.64 -6.81 -0.85
C TRP A 190 34.22 -5.90 -1.94
N HIS A 191 35.55 -5.80 -1.94
CA HIS A 191 36.34 -5.43 -3.11
C HIS A 191 36.95 -6.70 -3.71
N GLU A 192 37.09 -6.77 -5.04
CA GLU A 192 37.71 -7.92 -5.74
C GLU A 192 39.12 -8.25 -5.20
N ASP A 193 39.78 -7.29 -4.56
CA ASP A 193 41.13 -7.40 -4.00
C ASP A 193 41.18 -7.86 -2.52
N SER A 194 40.07 -8.32 -1.94
CA SER A 194 40.04 -8.75 -0.53
C SER A 194 40.97 -9.94 -0.29
N THR A 195 41.69 -9.95 0.83
CA THR A 195 42.63 -11.03 1.21
C THR A 195 42.11 -11.89 2.35
N LEU A 196 42.76 -13.04 2.60
CA LEU A 196 42.43 -13.90 3.74
C LEU A 196 42.61 -13.15 5.09
N HIS A 197 43.58 -12.23 5.19
CA HIS A 197 43.77 -11.43 6.39
C HIS A 197 42.56 -10.55 6.68
N ASP A 198 41.98 -9.95 5.63
CA ASP A 198 40.79 -9.09 5.74
C ASP A 198 39.55 -9.87 6.19
N LEU A 199 39.50 -11.18 5.91
CA LEU A 199 38.40 -12.05 6.34
C LEU A 199 38.59 -12.66 7.73
N GLN A 200 39.74 -12.53 8.39
CA GLN A 200 40.00 -13.17 9.69
C GLN A 200 38.96 -12.77 10.75
N GLU A 201 38.58 -11.49 10.78
CA GLU A 201 37.59 -10.97 11.72
C GLU A 201 36.18 -11.53 11.47
N VAL A 202 35.84 -11.74 10.20
CA VAL A 202 34.55 -12.30 9.79
C VAL A 202 34.49 -13.79 10.12
N LEU A 203 35.55 -14.53 9.78
CA LEU A 203 35.67 -15.96 10.08
C LEU A 203 35.61 -16.22 11.59
N ALA A 204 36.29 -15.40 12.40
CA ALA A 204 36.27 -15.53 13.86
C ALA A 204 34.86 -15.34 14.46
N ARG A 205 34.04 -14.45 13.88
CA ARG A 205 32.62 -14.30 14.26
C ARG A 205 31.79 -15.51 13.83
N LEU A 206 31.99 -16.01 12.63
CA LEU A 206 31.31 -17.23 12.18
C LEU A 206 31.68 -18.45 13.04
N ASP A 207 32.93 -18.54 13.50
CA ASP A 207 33.36 -19.57 14.47
C ASP A 207 32.71 -19.42 15.85
N GLN A 208 32.36 -18.19 16.25
CA GLN A 208 31.57 -17.96 17.46
C GLN A 208 30.12 -18.39 17.25
N GLY A 209 29.51 -18.06 16.10
CA GLY A 209 28.17 -18.53 15.75
C GLY A 209 28.06 -20.05 15.76
N GLU A 210 29.03 -20.75 15.16
CA GLU A 210 29.12 -22.21 15.23
C GLU A 210 29.29 -22.75 16.66
N ARG A 211 29.94 -22.02 17.56
CA ARG A 211 30.04 -22.43 18.98
C ARG A 211 28.72 -22.26 19.73
N ILE A 212 27.95 -21.23 19.40
CA ILE A 212 26.61 -20.99 19.99
C ILE A 212 25.62 -22.02 19.44
N GLU A 213 25.74 -22.38 18.17
CA GLU A 213 24.86 -23.33 17.47
C GLU A 213 25.65 -24.40 16.70
N PRO A 214 26.16 -25.45 17.38
CA PRO A 214 26.98 -26.47 16.74
C PRO A 214 26.25 -27.24 15.64
N ASP A 215 24.92 -27.36 15.74
CA ASP A 215 24.06 -28.10 14.81
C ASP A 215 23.55 -27.25 13.62
N ASN A 216 24.01 -26.00 13.49
CA ASN A 216 23.60 -25.10 12.43
C ASN A 216 24.67 -24.99 11.33
N ALA A 217 24.30 -25.39 10.11
CA ALA A 217 25.15 -25.40 8.93
C ALA A 217 25.45 -24.01 8.37
N ALA A 218 24.60 -23.01 8.63
CA ALA A 218 24.69 -21.69 7.98
C ALA A 218 26.08 -21.05 8.16
N TYR A 219 26.64 -21.10 9.37
CA TYR A 219 27.96 -20.52 9.66
C TYR A 219 29.08 -21.18 8.84
N ASN A 220 29.08 -22.52 8.72
CA ASN A 220 30.08 -23.23 7.94
C ASN A 220 29.90 -23.03 6.43
N LEU A 221 28.67 -22.97 5.94
CA LEU A 221 28.40 -22.65 4.53
C LEU A 221 28.86 -21.23 4.17
N ILE A 222 28.64 -20.25 5.05
CA ILE A 222 29.10 -18.88 4.82
C ILE A 222 30.64 -18.81 4.86
N LYS A 223 31.28 -19.52 5.81
CA LYS A 223 32.75 -19.65 5.84
C LYS A 223 33.28 -20.27 4.53
N ALA A 224 32.68 -21.37 4.09
CA ALA A 224 33.04 -22.03 2.83
C ALA A 224 32.87 -21.08 1.64
N ALA A 225 31.73 -20.38 1.53
CA ALA A 225 31.46 -19.41 0.48
C ALA A 225 32.56 -18.33 0.37
N LEU A 226 32.92 -17.75 1.52
CA LEU A 226 33.94 -16.71 1.62
C LEU A 226 35.31 -17.22 1.19
N LEU A 227 35.70 -18.42 1.65
CA LEU A 227 36.97 -19.05 1.30
C LEU A 227 37.02 -19.47 -0.16
N PHE A 228 35.94 -20.03 -0.72
CA PHE A 228 35.84 -20.35 -2.15
C PHE A 228 36.02 -19.11 -3.03
N ARG A 229 35.39 -17.99 -2.67
CA ARG A 229 35.52 -16.73 -3.42
C ARG A 229 36.95 -16.17 -3.44
N LEU A 230 37.73 -16.39 -2.39
CA LEU A 230 39.15 -15.98 -2.35
C LEU A 230 40.06 -16.92 -3.15
N SER A 231 39.69 -18.19 -3.21
CA SER A 231 40.59 -19.26 -3.66
C SER A 231 40.23 -19.84 -5.02
N SER A 232 39.17 -19.32 -5.65
CA SER A 232 38.73 -19.80 -6.95
C SER A 232 37.93 -18.78 -7.74
N GLN A 233 37.90 -18.99 -9.04
CA GLN A 233 37.04 -18.27 -9.96
C GLN A 233 36.12 -19.28 -10.66
N VAL A 234 34.84 -18.95 -10.71
CA VAL A 234 33.89 -19.74 -11.49
C VAL A 234 34.12 -19.43 -12.95
N VAL A 235 34.56 -20.43 -13.71
CA VAL A 235 34.72 -20.36 -15.15
C VAL A 235 33.47 -20.95 -15.77
N VAL A 236 32.77 -20.16 -16.58
CA VAL A 236 31.72 -20.70 -17.44
C VAL A 236 32.47 -21.19 -18.68
N PRO A 237 32.66 -22.52 -18.88
CA PRO A 237 33.21 -23.01 -20.13
C PRO A 237 32.34 -22.52 -21.29
N ASP A 238 32.89 -22.48 -22.52
CA ASP A 238 32.09 -22.22 -23.73
C ASP A 238 30.76 -22.97 -23.60
N ARG A 239 29.65 -22.21 -23.53
CA ARG A 239 28.36 -22.65 -22.99
C ARG A 239 28.07 -24.08 -23.44
N VAL A 240 27.79 -24.98 -22.50
CA VAL A 240 27.34 -26.33 -22.85
C VAL A 240 26.01 -26.19 -23.57
N GLU A 241 26.06 -26.17 -24.89
CA GLU A 241 24.87 -26.23 -25.73
C GLU A 241 24.17 -27.54 -25.41
N VAL A 242 22.98 -27.46 -24.80
CA VAL A 242 22.08 -28.60 -24.68
C VAL A 242 21.39 -28.75 -26.04
N LYS A 243 22.18 -29.07 -27.07
CA LYS A 243 21.80 -29.01 -28.49
C LYS A 243 20.78 -30.08 -28.93
N ASP A 244 20.39 -30.97 -28.03
CA ASP A 244 19.59 -32.15 -28.36
C ASP A 244 18.14 -32.12 -27.85
N VAL A 245 17.66 -31.00 -27.31
CA VAL A 245 16.22 -30.86 -26.96
C VAL A 245 15.53 -30.00 -28.01
N THR A 246 15.15 -30.66 -29.10
CA THR A 246 14.22 -30.07 -30.06
C THR A 246 12.87 -29.83 -29.38
N ALA A 247 12.16 -28.77 -29.78
CA ALA A 247 10.82 -28.42 -29.27
C ALA A 247 9.79 -29.59 -29.32
N ALA A 248 10.08 -30.64 -30.09
CA ALA A 248 9.29 -31.87 -30.16
C ALA A 248 9.37 -32.75 -28.89
N ALA A 249 10.34 -32.52 -28.00
CA ALA A 249 10.50 -33.26 -26.74
C ALA A 249 9.79 -32.59 -25.54
N LEU A 250 9.21 -31.40 -25.73
CA LEU A 250 8.42 -30.74 -24.69
C LEU A 250 7.01 -31.36 -24.62
N PRO A 251 6.43 -31.52 -23.42
CA PRO A 251 5.03 -31.90 -23.26
C PRO A 251 4.09 -30.97 -24.06
N GLU A 252 3.04 -31.53 -24.66
CA GLU A 252 2.03 -30.74 -25.38
C GLU A 252 1.49 -29.60 -24.50
N GLY A 253 1.61 -28.36 -24.97
CA GLY A 253 1.05 -27.16 -24.31
C GLY A 253 2.03 -26.33 -23.48
N VAL A 254 3.31 -26.71 -23.39
CA VAL A 254 4.34 -25.87 -22.78
C VAL A 254 4.91 -24.93 -23.83
N ASP A 255 4.65 -23.61 -23.70
CA ASP A 255 5.29 -22.60 -24.54
C ASP A 255 6.79 -22.55 -24.18
N PRO A 256 7.70 -22.80 -25.14
CA PRO A 256 9.13 -22.69 -24.90
C PRO A 256 9.51 -21.35 -24.28
N ALA A 257 8.83 -20.25 -24.64
CA ALA A 257 9.09 -18.90 -24.13
C ALA A 257 8.68 -18.67 -22.65
N GLU A 258 7.88 -19.55 -22.06
CA GLU A 258 7.46 -19.45 -20.66
C GLU A 258 8.45 -20.08 -19.68
N ILE A 259 9.32 -20.99 -20.16
CA ILE A 259 10.43 -21.50 -19.38
C ILE A 259 11.51 -20.41 -19.38
N SER A 260 11.93 -19.98 -18.21
CA SER A 260 12.84 -18.85 -17.93
C SER A 260 14.25 -18.89 -18.60
N TYR A 261 14.48 -19.78 -19.56
CA TYR A 261 15.80 -20.11 -20.11
C TYR A 261 15.82 -20.25 -21.64
N THR A 262 14.75 -19.90 -22.35
CA THR A 262 14.73 -19.85 -23.82
C THR A 262 15.22 -18.50 -24.33
N ARG A 263 16.19 -18.54 -25.26
CA ARG A 263 16.38 -17.42 -26.19
C ARG A 263 15.12 -17.31 -27.06
N SER A 264 14.97 -16.16 -27.72
CA SER A 264 13.99 -15.88 -28.77
C SER A 264 14.02 -16.86 -29.97
N ASP A 265 14.92 -17.84 -29.98
CA ASP A 265 15.08 -18.88 -31.01
C ASP A 265 14.54 -20.26 -30.59
N GLY A 266 14.06 -20.43 -29.34
CA GLY A 266 13.40 -21.66 -28.89
C GLY A 266 14.33 -22.77 -28.37
N GLU A 267 15.64 -22.50 -28.21
CA GLU A 267 16.58 -23.46 -27.62
C GLU A 267 16.66 -23.36 -26.08
N LEU A 268 16.65 -24.52 -25.41
CA LEU A 268 16.81 -24.66 -23.95
C LEU A 268 18.29 -24.76 -23.58
N TYR A 269 18.77 -23.88 -22.70
CA TYR A 269 20.13 -23.92 -22.18
C TYR A 269 20.14 -24.20 -20.67
N ALA A 270 21.04 -25.07 -20.23
CA ALA A 270 21.40 -25.18 -18.83
C ALA A 270 22.55 -24.21 -18.54
N ASP A 271 22.24 -22.96 -18.19
CA ASP A 271 23.20 -21.90 -17.82
C ASP A 271 23.88 -22.16 -16.45
N HIS A 272 23.94 -23.43 -16.04
CA HIS A 272 24.19 -23.86 -14.67
C HIS A 272 25.33 -24.87 -14.53
N CYS A 273 25.89 -25.40 -15.61
CA CYS A 273 27.11 -26.19 -15.53
C CYS A 273 28.32 -25.26 -15.63
N VAL A 274 29.06 -25.16 -14.52
CA VAL A 274 30.27 -24.33 -14.43
C VAL A 274 31.47 -25.19 -14.07
N GLU A 275 32.66 -24.70 -14.36
CA GLU A 275 33.94 -25.24 -13.90
C GLU A 275 34.56 -24.24 -12.91
N VAL A 276 35.57 -24.67 -12.15
CA VAL A 276 36.19 -23.83 -11.13
C VAL A 276 37.69 -23.78 -11.33
N GLN A 277 38.20 -22.58 -11.64
CA GLN A 277 39.63 -22.35 -11.65
C GLN A 277 40.12 -22.05 -10.23
N ILE A 278 40.88 -22.97 -9.66
CA ILE A 278 41.49 -22.81 -8.34
C ILE A 278 42.70 -21.87 -8.43
N THR A 279 42.66 -20.76 -7.70
CA THR A 279 43.73 -19.75 -7.63
C THR A 279 44.63 -19.93 -6.41
N ASP A 280 44.07 -20.43 -5.29
CA ASP A 280 44.81 -20.78 -4.08
C ASP A 280 44.37 -22.16 -3.55
N PRO A 281 45.10 -23.24 -3.88
CA PRO A 281 44.71 -24.60 -3.50
C PRO A 281 44.55 -24.83 -2.00
N LYS A 282 45.36 -24.17 -1.16
CA LYS A 282 45.31 -24.39 0.30
C LYS A 282 44.07 -23.74 0.91
N VAL A 283 43.74 -22.54 0.46
CA VAL A 283 42.52 -21.85 0.91
C VAL A 283 41.28 -22.56 0.38
N PHE A 284 41.35 -23.13 -0.85
CA PHE A 284 40.28 -23.92 -1.43
C PHE A 284 40.02 -25.22 -0.67
N GLU A 285 41.08 -25.94 -0.28
CA GLU A 285 40.95 -27.15 0.55
C GLU A 285 40.29 -26.84 1.89
N ARG A 286 40.69 -25.74 2.56
CA ARG A 286 40.03 -25.27 3.78
C ARG A 286 38.54 -24.93 3.55
N ALA A 287 38.18 -24.39 2.38
CA ALA A 287 36.79 -24.14 2.02
C ALA A 287 35.97 -25.44 1.92
N LEU A 288 36.55 -26.49 1.32
CA LEU A 288 35.95 -27.82 1.25
C LEU A 288 35.80 -28.45 2.64
N GLU A 289 36.77 -28.27 3.54
CA GLU A 289 36.67 -28.75 4.93
C GLU A 289 35.49 -28.09 5.67
N GLU A 290 35.34 -26.77 5.55
CA GLU A 290 34.20 -26.05 6.14
C GLU A 290 32.87 -26.52 5.51
N TYR A 291 32.83 -26.72 4.19
CA TYR A 291 31.65 -27.26 3.52
C TYR A 291 31.30 -28.67 4.03
N ALA A 292 32.28 -29.58 4.11
CA ALA A 292 32.08 -30.94 4.61
C ALA A 292 31.60 -30.97 6.06
N ARG A 293 32.01 -30.01 6.90
CA ARG A 293 31.48 -29.82 8.26
C ARG A 293 30.03 -29.37 8.28
N ALA A 294 29.57 -28.67 7.25
CA ALA A 294 28.20 -28.18 7.14
C ALA A 294 27.20 -29.26 6.74
N VAL A 295 27.59 -30.17 5.84
CA VAL A 295 26.72 -31.23 5.28
C VAL A 295 25.97 -32.04 6.34
N PRO A 296 26.62 -32.61 7.37
CA PRO A 296 25.95 -33.47 8.34
C PRO A 296 25.07 -32.71 9.36
N LYS A 297 25.18 -31.38 9.43
CA LYS A 297 24.44 -30.58 10.42
C LYS A 297 22.95 -30.52 10.06
N PRO A 298 22.01 -30.63 11.01
CA PRO A 298 20.58 -30.77 10.68
C PRO A 298 19.92 -29.48 10.19
N ARG A 299 20.40 -28.30 10.60
CA ARG A 299 19.72 -27.00 10.35
C ARG A 299 20.56 -26.06 9.51
N CYS A 300 19.93 -25.06 8.89
CA CYS A 300 20.62 -24.00 8.14
C CYS A 300 19.82 -22.70 8.22
N THR A 301 20.14 -21.81 9.17
CA THR A 301 19.44 -20.52 9.35
C THR A 301 20.33 -19.49 10.02
N LEU A 302 20.14 -18.19 9.72
CA LEU A 302 20.67 -17.08 10.52
C LEU A 302 19.62 -16.44 11.42
N HIS A 303 18.46 -17.08 11.62
CA HIS A 303 17.39 -16.61 12.51
C HIS A 303 16.86 -15.20 12.20
N ALA A 304 17.11 -14.65 11.01
CA ALA A 304 16.64 -13.32 10.64
C ALA A 304 15.10 -13.24 10.64
N MET A 305 14.44 -14.28 10.12
CA MET A 305 12.97 -14.41 10.17
C MET A 305 12.45 -14.75 11.56
N ASP A 306 13.21 -15.47 12.39
CA ASP A 306 12.82 -15.75 13.78
C ASP A 306 12.86 -14.48 14.63
N MET A 307 13.85 -13.61 14.39
CA MET A 307 13.89 -12.27 14.99
C MET A 307 12.70 -11.42 14.55
N ALA A 308 12.30 -11.51 13.27
CA ALA A 308 11.12 -10.81 12.78
C ALA A 308 9.83 -11.32 13.43
N ARG A 309 9.66 -12.64 13.57
CA ARG A 309 8.53 -13.26 14.29
C ARG A 309 8.48 -12.80 15.74
N LEU A 310 9.61 -12.83 16.46
CA LEU A 310 9.71 -12.36 17.84
C LEU A 310 9.26 -10.90 17.95
N ARG A 311 9.70 -10.03 17.03
CA ARG A 311 9.29 -8.63 16.99
C ARG A 311 7.78 -8.48 16.73
N LEU A 312 7.20 -9.29 15.85
CA LEU A 312 5.75 -9.28 15.62
C LEU A 312 4.96 -9.77 16.84
N GLU A 313 5.44 -10.78 17.55
CA GLU A 313 4.82 -11.24 18.78
C GLU A 313 4.77 -10.14 19.85
N ILE A 314 5.84 -9.36 19.97
CA ILE A 314 5.91 -8.18 20.85
C ILE A 314 4.89 -7.10 20.41
N LEU A 315 4.76 -6.86 19.11
CA LEU A 315 3.83 -5.85 18.57
C LEU A 315 2.36 -6.29 18.66
N GLY A 316 2.10 -7.60 18.78
CA GLY A 316 0.76 -8.16 18.83
C GLY A 316 0.00 -8.03 17.50
N GLN A 317 -1.31 -8.25 17.56
CA GLN A 317 -2.16 -8.10 16.37
C GLN A 317 -2.34 -6.62 16.03
N PRO A 318 -2.18 -6.23 14.75
CA PRO A 318 -2.33 -4.84 14.34
C PRO A 318 -3.77 -4.37 14.52
N ALA A 319 -3.96 -3.28 15.29
CA ALA A 319 -5.26 -2.66 15.54
C ALA A 319 -5.64 -1.67 14.43
N SER A 320 -4.66 -1.23 13.63
CA SER A 320 -4.85 -0.29 12.54
C SER A 320 -4.14 -0.73 11.25
N MET A 321 -4.53 -0.11 10.13
CA MET A 321 -3.85 -0.37 8.86
C MET A 321 -2.41 0.11 8.85
N ALA A 322 -2.14 1.24 9.52
CA ALA A 322 -0.78 1.74 9.65
C ALA A 322 0.11 0.72 10.39
N GLU A 323 -0.41 0.11 11.47
CA GLU A 323 0.29 -0.98 12.18
C GLU A 323 0.45 -2.24 11.32
N TYR A 324 -0.58 -2.64 10.57
CA TYR A 324 -0.48 -3.79 9.66
C TYR A 324 0.60 -3.58 8.60
N LEU A 325 0.62 -2.40 7.96
CA LEU A 325 1.65 -2.03 6.99
C LEU A 325 3.03 -1.97 7.64
N ALA A 326 3.14 -1.36 8.84
CA ALA A 326 4.38 -1.33 9.61
C ALA A 326 4.94 -2.73 9.88
N GLN A 327 4.10 -3.63 10.38
CA GLN A 327 4.46 -5.03 10.65
C GLN A 327 4.84 -5.77 9.35
N THR A 328 4.12 -5.52 8.26
CA THR A 328 4.44 -6.12 6.96
C THR A 328 5.78 -5.60 6.41
N THR A 329 6.04 -4.30 6.55
CA THR A 329 7.31 -3.69 6.16
C THR A 329 8.46 -4.26 6.98
N LEU A 330 8.26 -4.55 8.27
CA LEU A 330 9.28 -5.23 9.11
C LEU A 330 9.63 -6.61 8.55
N LEU A 331 8.64 -7.38 8.10
CA LEU A 331 8.86 -8.70 7.49
C LEU A 331 9.58 -8.62 6.15
N VAL A 332 9.19 -7.68 5.29
CA VAL A 332 9.74 -7.58 3.92
C VAL A 332 11.17 -7.03 3.91
N ASN A 333 11.56 -6.31 4.96
CA ASN A 333 12.92 -5.79 5.14
C ASN A 333 13.89 -6.78 5.82
N VAL A 334 13.46 -8.01 6.10
CA VAL A 334 14.36 -8.99 6.69
C VAL A 334 15.49 -9.30 5.70
N LEU A 335 16.72 -9.00 6.11
CA LEU A 335 17.91 -9.30 5.33
C LEU A 335 18.23 -10.80 5.41
N LEU A 336 18.34 -11.43 4.24
CA LEU A 336 18.69 -12.84 4.07
C LEU A 336 20.01 -13.00 3.27
N PRO A 337 21.12 -12.35 3.69
CA PRO A 337 22.37 -12.36 2.92
C PRO A 337 22.97 -13.77 2.76
N GLU A 338 22.72 -14.68 3.70
CA GLU A 338 23.17 -16.07 3.69
C GLU A 338 22.76 -16.81 2.41
N LEU A 339 21.61 -16.45 1.82
CA LEU A 339 21.11 -17.11 0.62
C LEU A 339 22.03 -16.91 -0.59
N ALA A 340 22.67 -15.75 -0.70
CA ALA A 340 23.68 -15.51 -1.73
C ALA A 340 24.94 -16.37 -1.49
N PHE A 341 25.36 -16.51 -0.24
CA PHE A 341 26.50 -17.35 0.14
C PHE A 341 26.21 -18.84 -0.09
N HIS A 342 25.01 -19.32 0.22
CA HIS A 342 24.59 -20.69 -0.04
C HIS A 342 24.64 -21.00 -1.55
N ARG A 343 24.10 -20.10 -2.39
CA ARG A 343 24.17 -20.23 -3.85
C ARG A 343 25.61 -20.23 -4.36
N SER A 344 26.45 -19.33 -3.85
CA SER A 344 27.87 -19.27 -4.22
C SER A 344 28.63 -20.54 -3.85
N THR A 345 28.35 -21.10 -2.67
CA THR A 345 28.96 -22.35 -2.19
C THR A 345 28.56 -23.52 -3.07
N GLY A 346 27.26 -23.67 -3.33
CA GLY A 346 26.76 -24.71 -4.24
C GLY A 346 27.40 -24.62 -5.63
N ARG A 347 27.64 -23.40 -6.13
CA ARG A 347 28.33 -23.16 -7.40
C ARG A 347 29.77 -23.66 -7.40
N ALA A 348 30.54 -23.27 -6.39
CA ALA A 348 31.94 -23.63 -6.29
C ALA A 348 32.12 -25.15 -6.10
N VAL A 349 31.32 -25.77 -5.23
CA VAL A 349 31.42 -27.21 -4.97
C VAL A 349 30.98 -28.03 -6.19
N ALA A 350 29.86 -27.67 -6.83
CA ALA A 350 29.38 -28.40 -7.99
C ALA A 350 30.31 -28.24 -9.21
N GLY A 351 30.88 -27.05 -9.40
CA GLY A 351 31.86 -26.85 -10.47
C GLY A 351 33.18 -27.58 -10.23
N TYR A 352 33.66 -27.63 -8.99
CA TYR A 352 34.82 -28.45 -8.64
C TYR A 352 34.56 -29.96 -8.84
N ALA A 353 33.34 -30.44 -8.61
CA ALA A 353 32.97 -31.81 -8.92
C ALA A 353 33.10 -32.13 -10.41
N VAL A 354 32.78 -31.18 -11.30
CA VAL A 354 33.00 -31.31 -12.74
C VAL A 354 34.49 -31.40 -13.08
N ASP A 355 35.33 -30.61 -12.41
CA ASP A 355 36.80 -30.66 -12.60
C ASP A 355 37.38 -32.01 -12.15
N LEU A 356 36.94 -32.53 -11.00
CA LEU A 356 37.33 -33.86 -10.49
C LEU A 356 36.95 -34.97 -11.47
N ALA A 357 35.74 -34.91 -12.04
CA ALA A 357 35.32 -35.86 -13.06
C ALA A 357 36.22 -35.80 -14.31
N GLY A 358 36.63 -34.59 -14.73
CA GLY A 358 37.61 -34.40 -15.81
C GLY A 358 39.01 -34.92 -15.50
N GLN A 359 39.40 -34.93 -14.22
CA GLN A 359 40.66 -35.49 -13.73
C GLN A 359 40.61 -37.02 -13.53
N GLY A 360 39.44 -37.65 -13.71
CA GLY A 360 39.27 -39.09 -13.57
C GLY A 360 38.92 -39.56 -12.15
N ASP A 361 38.40 -38.69 -11.28
CA ASP A 361 37.85 -39.05 -9.96
C ASP A 361 36.31 -38.95 -9.94
N PRO A 362 35.61 -39.93 -10.53
CA PRO A 362 34.15 -39.91 -10.62
C PRO A 362 33.46 -40.12 -9.27
N GLU A 363 34.11 -40.82 -8.32
CA GLU A 363 33.50 -41.15 -7.02
C GLU A 363 33.43 -39.91 -6.14
N GLN A 364 34.52 -39.14 -6.06
CA GLN A 364 34.54 -37.90 -5.31
C GLN A 364 33.63 -36.85 -5.94
N ALA A 365 33.64 -36.74 -7.28
CA ALA A 365 32.73 -35.85 -8.01
C ALA A 365 31.25 -36.13 -7.68
N GLN A 366 30.82 -37.40 -7.75
CA GLN A 366 29.43 -37.76 -7.45
C GLN A 366 29.07 -37.47 -5.98
N ARG A 367 30.01 -37.71 -5.05
CA ARG A 367 29.79 -37.47 -3.63
C ARG A 367 29.57 -35.98 -3.34
N LEU A 368 30.35 -35.10 -3.97
CA LEU A 368 30.17 -33.66 -3.83
C LEU A 368 28.81 -33.19 -4.39
N ILE A 369 28.34 -33.75 -5.50
CA ILE A 369 27.00 -33.44 -6.03
C ILE A 369 25.90 -33.87 -5.05
N GLN A 370 26.01 -35.07 -4.48
CA GLN A 370 25.08 -35.54 -3.45
C GLN A 370 25.09 -34.62 -2.23
N ASP A 371 26.27 -34.15 -1.80
CA ASP A 371 26.38 -33.21 -0.69
C ASP A 371 25.68 -31.87 -1.02
N VAL A 372 25.79 -31.36 -2.25
CA VAL A 372 25.06 -30.15 -2.70
C VAL A 372 23.55 -30.37 -2.66
N GLU A 373 23.06 -31.54 -3.08
CA GLU A 373 21.65 -31.90 -2.95
C GLU A 373 21.19 -31.94 -1.48
N ILE A 374 21.99 -32.50 -0.58
CA ILE A 374 21.71 -32.53 0.87
C ILE A 374 21.64 -31.11 1.44
N VAL A 375 22.57 -30.24 1.07
CA VAL A 375 22.57 -28.83 1.50
C VAL A 375 21.35 -28.09 0.94
N ALA A 376 21.01 -28.29 -0.33
CA ALA A 376 19.83 -27.70 -0.95
C ALA A 376 18.53 -28.12 -0.22
N ALA A 377 18.37 -29.43 0.03
CA ALA A 377 17.24 -29.95 0.78
C ALA A 377 17.16 -29.35 2.19
N LYS A 378 18.31 -29.14 2.84
CA LYS A 378 18.39 -28.53 4.18
C LYS A 378 17.92 -27.07 4.19
N ILE A 379 18.35 -26.28 3.21
CA ILE A 379 17.90 -24.88 3.06
C ILE A 379 16.38 -24.83 2.80
N GLY A 380 15.87 -25.80 2.02
CA GLY A 380 14.45 -25.88 1.65
C GLY A 380 13.54 -26.65 2.62
N ALA A 381 14.06 -27.20 3.73
CA ALA A 381 13.29 -28.07 4.63
C ALA A 381 12.27 -27.30 5.48
N GLU A 382 12.66 -26.12 5.97
CA GLU A 382 11.83 -25.26 6.82
C GLU A 382 11.90 -23.79 6.36
N PRO A 383 11.55 -23.52 5.09
CA PRO A 383 11.81 -22.21 4.53
C PRO A 383 10.74 -21.24 5.08
N SER A 384 11.15 -20.04 5.48
CA SER A 384 10.27 -19.04 6.10
C SER A 384 9.65 -18.09 5.06
N THR A 385 10.29 -17.95 3.89
CA THR A 385 9.95 -17.02 2.80
C THR A 385 10.09 -17.66 1.41
N LEU A 386 9.34 -17.15 0.41
CA LEU A 386 9.46 -17.61 -0.99
C LEU A 386 10.90 -17.62 -1.48
N ILE A 387 11.67 -16.59 -1.14
CA ILE A 387 13.06 -16.42 -1.53
C ILE A 387 13.95 -17.59 -1.05
N GLU A 388 13.78 -18.06 0.19
CA GLU A 388 14.55 -19.20 0.71
C GLU A 388 14.27 -20.48 -0.08
N LEU A 389 13.00 -20.77 -0.38
CA LEU A 389 12.61 -21.94 -1.17
C LEU A 389 13.13 -21.84 -2.62
N LEU A 390 13.03 -20.67 -3.24
CA LEU A 390 13.57 -20.43 -4.58
C LEU A 390 15.10 -20.59 -4.61
N VAL A 391 15.81 -20.16 -3.58
CA VAL A 391 17.26 -20.32 -3.46
C VAL A 391 17.63 -21.77 -3.22
N ALA A 392 16.97 -22.47 -2.29
CA ALA A 392 17.16 -23.90 -2.06
C ALA A 392 17.02 -24.69 -3.37
N ARG A 393 15.97 -24.39 -4.12
CA ARG A 393 15.72 -25.03 -5.41
C ARG A 393 16.77 -24.66 -6.46
N ALA A 394 17.21 -23.42 -6.52
CA ALA A 394 18.30 -23.02 -7.42
C ALA A 394 19.60 -23.81 -7.12
N VAL A 395 19.92 -24.04 -5.84
CA VAL A 395 21.08 -24.86 -5.45
C VAL A 395 20.89 -26.33 -5.84
N HIS A 396 19.68 -26.88 -5.65
CA HIS A 396 19.36 -28.25 -6.09
C HIS A 396 19.48 -28.40 -7.61
N ASN A 397 18.86 -27.50 -8.37
CA ASN A 397 18.90 -27.49 -9.84
C ASN A 397 20.35 -27.43 -10.35
N MET A 398 21.20 -26.62 -9.71
CA MET A 398 22.63 -26.60 -10.03
C MET A 398 23.29 -27.97 -9.81
N ALA A 399 23.00 -28.68 -8.71
CA ALA A 399 23.55 -30.02 -8.49
C ALA A 399 23.16 -30.98 -9.63
N VAL A 400 21.87 -31.01 -10.00
CA VAL A 400 21.36 -31.87 -11.08
C VAL A 400 21.97 -31.50 -12.43
N ALA A 401 22.11 -30.20 -12.73
CA ALA A 401 22.75 -29.72 -13.96
C ALA A 401 24.23 -30.14 -14.05
N HIS A 402 24.98 -30.09 -12.94
CA HIS A 402 26.37 -30.55 -12.92
C HIS A 402 26.47 -32.09 -13.01
N ASP A 403 25.49 -32.84 -12.50
CA ASP A 403 25.44 -34.30 -12.66
C ASP A 403 25.37 -34.71 -14.14
N VAL A 404 24.60 -33.96 -14.96
CA VAL A 404 24.58 -34.12 -16.42
C VAL A 404 25.99 -33.92 -17.01
N CYS A 405 26.69 -32.86 -16.59
CA CYS A 405 28.03 -32.55 -17.07
C CYS A 405 29.07 -33.58 -16.67
N ILE A 406 29.03 -34.03 -15.41
CA ILE A 406 29.89 -35.11 -14.90
C ILE A 406 29.67 -36.38 -15.72
N ALA A 407 28.41 -36.80 -15.91
CA ALA A 407 28.09 -37.96 -16.72
C ALA A 407 28.59 -37.85 -18.17
N LYS A 408 28.46 -36.67 -18.79
CA LYS A 408 28.99 -36.39 -20.13
C LYS A 408 30.52 -36.48 -20.18
N LYS A 409 31.24 -35.83 -19.26
CA LYS A 409 32.72 -35.89 -19.20
C LYS A 409 33.23 -37.32 -18.99
N LEU A 410 32.51 -38.12 -18.21
CA LEU A 410 32.82 -39.52 -17.98
C LEU A 410 32.37 -40.46 -19.11
N SER A 411 31.83 -39.93 -20.21
CA SER A 411 31.30 -40.71 -21.34
C SER A 411 30.24 -41.74 -20.93
N ARG A 412 29.32 -41.35 -20.02
CA ARG A 412 28.21 -42.17 -19.52
C ARG A 412 26.86 -41.66 -20.06
N PRO A 413 26.51 -41.97 -21.31
CA PRO A 413 25.36 -41.36 -21.98
C PRO A 413 24.00 -41.68 -21.31
N GLN A 414 23.85 -42.88 -20.75
CA GLN A 414 22.61 -43.24 -20.04
C GLN A 414 22.42 -42.41 -18.77
N GLN A 415 23.46 -42.28 -17.94
CA GLN A 415 23.41 -41.46 -16.72
C GLN A 415 23.17 -39.98 -17.06
N ALA A 416 23.77 -39.49 -18.15
CA ALA A 416 23.54 -38.12 -18.61
C ALA A 416 22.08 -37.88 -19.03
N ALA A 417 21.45 -38.84 -19.72
CA ALA A 417 20.05 -38.77 -20.10
C ALA A 417 19.11 -38.80 -18.88
N GLU A 418 19.37 -39.67 -17.90
CA GLU A 418 18.60 -39.76 -16.65
C GLU A 418 18.72 -38.48 -15.80
N ALA A 419 19.93 -37.91 -15.68
CA ALA A 419 20.14 -36.64 -15.01
C ALA A 419 19.45 -35.47 -15.74
N GLN A 420 19.43 -35.51 -17.07
CA GLN A 420 18.76 -34.49 -17.89
C GLN A 420 17.24 -34.55 -17.75
N GLU A 421 16.65 -35.76 -17.68
CA GLU A 421 15.22 -35.94 -17.38
C GLU A 421 14.87 -35.36 -16.00
N ARG A 422 15.69 -35.64 -14.98
CA ARG A 422 15.51 -35.04 -13.64
C ARG A 422 15.60 -33.51 -13.67
N LEU A 423 16.54 -32.95 -14.43
CA LEU A 423 16.68 -31.50 -14.59
C LEU A 423 15.43 -30.87 -15.18
N PHE A 424 14.83 -31.50 -16.20
CA PHE A 424 13.59 -31.00 -16.81
C PHE A 424 12.40 -31.11 -15.87
N ALA A 425 12.25 -32.25 -15.17
CA ALA A 425 11.19 -32.40 -14.17
C ALA A 425 11.31 -31.34 -13.06
N ASP A 426 12.54 -31.03 -12.62
CA ASP A 426 12.77 -29.98 -11.64
C ASP A 426 12.45 -28.58 -12.19
N ALA A 427 12.86 -28.28 -13.42
CA ALA A 427 12.54 -27.01 -14.09
C ALA A 427 11.02 -26.81 -14.23
N GLU A 428 10.29 -27.83 -14.67
CA GLU A 428 8.83 -27.78 -14.81
C GLU A 428 8.15 -27.52 -13.46
N ALA A 429 8.55 -28.24 -12.41
CA ALA A 429 7.99 -28.01 -11.09
C ALA A 429 8.43 -26.66 -10.47
N PHE A 430 9.59 -26.10 -10.86
CA PHE A 430 10.00 -24.75 -10.47
C PHE A 430 9.14 -23.71 -11.18
N ASP A 431 8.90 -23.87 -12.48
CA ASP A 431 8.03 -22.98 -13.24
C ASP A 431 6.57 -23.10 -12.80
N ALA A 432 6.10 -24.29 -12.39
CA ALA A 432 4.78 -24.45 -11.77
C ALA A 432 4.68 -23.68 -10.45
N LEU A 433 5.69 -23.81 -9.59
CA LEU A 433 5.78 -23.07 -8.33
C LEU A 433 5.79 -21.56 -8.60
N ARG A 434 6.70 -21.09 -9.47
CA ARG A 434 6.80 -19.69 -9.90
C ARG A 434 5.48 -19.21 -10.47
N ARG A 435 4.81 -19.98 -11.34
CA ARG A 435 3.50 -19.63 -11.92
C ARG A 435 2.42 -19.46 -10.87
N VAL A 436 2.42 -20.22 -9.77
CA VAL A 436 1.47 -19.97 -8.66
C VAL A 436 1.66 -18.54 -8.13
N PHE A 437 2.90 -18.11 -7.92
CA PHE A 437 3.24 -16.81 -7.34
C PHE A 437 3.21 -15.64 -8.32
N THR A 438 3.62 -15.88 -9.56
CA THR A 438 3.61 -14.86 -10.61
C THR A 438 2.35 -14.95 -11.46
N SER A 439 1.38 -15.80 -11.09
CA SER A 439 0.13 -15.86 -11.82
C SER A 439 -0.47 -14.48 -11.79
N ARG A 440 -0.84 -14.02 -12.98
CA ARG A 440 -1.50 -12.74 -13.14
C ARG A 440 -2.74 -12.68 -12.23
N ASP A 441 -3.46 -13.78 -12.06
CA ASP A 441 -4.60 -13.87 -11.14
C ASP A 441 -4.25 -13.59 -9.68
N VAL A 442 -3.14 -14.11 -9.14
CA VAL A 442 -2.74 -13.86 -7.75
C VAL A 442 -2.25 -12.42 -7.58
N ILE A 443 -1.44 -11.93 -8.53
CA ILE A 443 -1.00 -10.52 -8.56
C ILE A 443 -2.21 -9.58 -8.66
N ASP A 444 -3.14 -9.87 -9.55
CA ASP A 444 -4.35 -9.08 -9.79
C ASP A 444 -5.31 -9.12 -8.59
N GLN A 445 -5.30 -10.18 -7.79
CA GLN A 445 -6.11 -10.30 -6.56
C GLN A 445 -5.43 -9.73 -5.31
N SER A 446 -4.11 -9.56 -5.34
CA SER A 446 -3.29 -9.19 -4.18
C SER A 446 -3.40 -7.72 -3.74
N GLY A 447 -3.79 -6.82 -4.65
CA GLY A 447 -3.66 -5.39 -4.42
C GLY A 447 -2.32 -4.83 -4.86
N LEU A 448 -2.23 -3.51 -4.84
CA LEU A 448 -1.01 -2.78 -5.23
C LEU A 448 0.15 -3.07 -4.28
N ILE A 449 -0.11 -3.09 -2.98
CA ILE A 449 0.89 -3.39 -1.96
C ILE A 449 1.16 -4.90 -1.93
N GLY A 450 0.11 -5.72 -2.05
CA GLY A 450 0.26 -7.17 -2.02
C GLY A 450 1.15 -7.69 -3.15
N SER A 451 1.02 -7.14 -4.35
CA SER A 451 1.82 -7.53 -5.51
C SER A 451 3.30 -7.17 -5.36
N ILE A 452 3.61 -6.02 -4.74
CA ILE A 452 4.99 -5.59 -4.45
C ILE A 452 5.63 -6.49 -3.39
N LEU A 453 4.87 -6.83 -2.33
CA LEU A 453 5.42 -7.53 -1.17
C LEU A 453 5.41 -9.05 -1.32
N MET A 454 4.67 -9.60 -2.28
CA MET A 454 4.42 -11.05 -2.41
C MET A 454 5.67 -11.94 -2.30
N PRO A 455 6.81 -11.63 -2.94
CA PRO A 455 7.99 -12.50 -2.87
C PRO A 455 8.60 -12.59 -1.46
N ALA A 456 8.36 -11.59 -0.62
CA ALA A 456 8.96 -11.47 0.71
C ALA A 456 7.97 -11.79 1.85
N LEU A 457 6.70 -12.10 1.52
CA LEU A 457 5.72 -12.46 2.54
C LEU A 457 6.01 -13.86 3.12
N PRO A 458 5.89 -14.04 4.45
CA PRO A 458 6.09 -15.32 5.09
C PRO A 458 5.01 -16.33 4.71
N ASN A 459 5.34 -17.62 4.81
CA ASN A 459 4.42 -18.76 4.65
C ASN A 459 3.82 -19.01 3.25
N TYR A 460 4.30 -18.34 2.19
CA TYR A 460 3.97 -18.63 0.77
C TYR A 460 2.47 -18.60 0.40
N GLN A 461 1.56 -18.39 1.33
CA GLN A 461 0.12 -18.29 1.08
C GLN A 461 -0.47 -17.20 1.97
N PRO A 462 -0.01 -15.95 1.85
CA PRO A 462 -0.58 -14.87 2.64
C PRO A 462 -2.05 -14.68 2.24
N ASP A 463 -2.95 -14.57 3.23
CA ASP A 463 -4.27 -14.04 2.96
C ASP A 463 -4.11 -12.54 2.66
N LEU A 464 -4.20 -12.18 1.37
CA LEU A 464 -4.05 -10.81 0.89
C LEU A 464 -5.36 -10.02 1.00
N THR A 465 -6.44 -10.66 1.44
CA THR A 465 -7.75 -10.01 1.60
C THR A 465 -7.73 -8.81 2.54
N PRO A 466 -7.06 -8.85 3.72
CA PRO A 466 -6.99 -7.70 4.62
C PRO A 466 -6.28 -6.51 3.97
N LEU A 467 -5.16 -6.77 3.28
CA LEU A 467 -4.38 -5.73 2.62
C LEU A 467 -5.16 -5.10 1.47
N LYS A 468 -5.81 -5.92 0.64
CA LYS A 468 -6.72 -5.43 -0.41
C LYS A 468 -7.85 -4.58 0.18
N ARG A 469 -8.55 -5.06 1.21
CA ARG A 469 -9.64 -4.29 1.85
C ARG A 469 -9.17 -2.94 2.36
N ALA A 470 -7.93 -2.89 2.84
CA ALA A 470 -7.30 -1.67 3.29
C ALA A 470 -7.04 -0.66 2.19
N GLU A 471 -6.46 -1.13 1.10
CA GLU A 471 -6.18 -0.32 -0.08
C GLU A 471 -7.45 0.37 -0.55
N TYR A 472 -8.53 -0.40 -0.71
CA TYR A 472 -9.83 0.14 -1.05
C TYR A 472 -10.35 1.11 0.01
N ALA A 473 -10.27 0.79 1.31
CA ALA A 473 -10.74 1.69 2.35
C ALA A 473 -10.02 3.05 2.34
N VAL A 474 -8.71 3.07 2.04
CA VAL A 474 -7.94 4.31 1.93
C VAL A 474 -8.26 5.04 0.64
N ALA A 475 -8.33 4.36 -0.49
CA ALA A 475 -8.73 4.96 -1.76
C ALA A 475 -10.13 5.57 -1.66
N GLU A 476 -11.07 4.89 -1.01
CA GLU A 476 -12.43 5.38 -0.80
C GLU A 476 -12.49 6.58 0.11
N ARG A 477 -11.76 6.54 1.23
CA ARG A 477 -11.67 7.67 2.15
C ARG A 477 -11.05 8.89 1.47
N ALA A 478 -10.00 8.70 0.68
CA ALA A 478 -9.35 9.76 -0.07
C ALA A 478 -10.28 10.32 -1.18
N GLY A 479 -10.93 9.46 -1.95
CA GLY A 479 -11.89 9.84 -2.99
C GLY A 479 -13.08 10.63 -2.44
N LEU A 480 -13.69 10.14 -1.36
CA LEU A 480 -14.78 10.86 -0.67
C LEU A 480 -14.32 12.19 -0.08
N ALA A 481 -13.14 12.24 0.53
CA ALA A 481 -12.59 13.49 1.05
C ALA A 481 -12.33 14.51 -0.06
N ALA A 482 -11.77 14.07 -1.20
CA ALA A 482 -11.54 14.92 -2.36
C ALA A 482 -12.86 15.45 -2.94
N LEU A 483 -13.89 14.61 -3.07
CA LEU A 483 -15.23 15.02 -3.52
C LEU A 483 -15.86 16.05 -2.58
N LEU A 484 -15.84 15.82 -1.27
CA LEU A 484 -16.39 16.75 -0.28
C LEU A 484 -15.65 18.09 -0.28
N LEU A 485 -14.32 18.08 -0.41
CA LEU A 485 -13.53 19.30 -0.54
C LEU A 485 -13.80 20.02 -1.85
N GLY A 486 -14.01 19.29 -2.95
CA GLY A 486 -14.44 19.85 -4.23
C GLY A 486 -15.79 20.57 -4.12
N ILE A 487 -16.79 19.94 -3.50
CA ILE A 487 -18.11 20.55 -3.24
C ILE A 487 -17.98 21.78 -2.34
N MET A 488 -17.16 21.69 -1.29
CA MET A 488 -16.92 22.81 -0.40
C MET A 488 -16.23 23.98 -1.12
N ALA A 489 -15.24 23.69 -1.96
CA ALA A 489 -14.56 24.70 -2.77
C ALA A 489 -15.52 25.36 -3.77
N LEU A 490 -16.37 24.59 -4.44
CA LEU A 490 -17.43 25.12 -5.31
C LEU A 490 -18.41 26.00 -4.52
N THR A 491 -18.86 25.54 -3.35
CA THR A 491 -19.77 26.30 -2.48
C THR A 491 -19.14 27.62 -2.02
N LEU A 492 -17.85 27.60 -1.63
CA LEU A 492 -17.09 28.79 -1.27
C LEU A 492 -16.91 29.74 -2.45
N ALA A 493 -16.60 29.23 -3.64
CA ALA A 493 -16.47 30.02 -4.85
C ALA A 493 -17.80 30.67 -5.23
N SER A 494 -18.91 29.93 -5.23
CA SER A 494 -20.25 30.46 -5.44
C SER A 494 -20.63 31.51 -4.39
N GLY A 495 -20.32 31.26 -3.12
CA GLY A 495 -20.52 32.22 -2.03
C GLY A 495 -19.70 33.50 -2.21
N LEU A 496 -18.45 33.39 -2.64
CA LEU A 496 -17.57 34.53 -2.93
C LEU A 496 -18.07 35.33 -4.14
N ILE A 497 -18.47 34.66 -5.22
CA ILE A 497 -19.07 35.30 -6.41
C ILE A 497 -20.35 36.06 -6.00
N ALA A 498 -21.21 35.45 -5.20
CA ALA A 498 -22.41 36.09 -4.67
C ALA A 498 -22.06 37.29 -3.78
N ALA A 499 -21.05 37.18 -2.90
CA ALA A 499 -20.61 38.26 -2.03
C ALA A 499 -19.98 39.43 -2.81
N VAL A 500 -19.17 39.15 -3.83
CA VAL A 500 -18.58 40.16 -4.73
C VAL A 500 -19.68 40.83 -5.54
N GLY A 501 -20.62 40.06 -6.08
CA GLY A 501 -21.80 40.59 -6.78
C GLY A 501 -22.62 41.50 -5.88
N TRP A 502 -22.87 41.07 -4.64
CA TRP A 502 -23.54 41.89 -3.63
C TRP A 502 -22.77 43.16 -3.27
N TRP A 503 -21.45 43.07 -3.09
CA TRP A 503 -20.61 44.22 -2.78
C TRP A 503 -20.59 45.24 -3.93
N ARG A 504 -20.52 44.78 -5.18
CA ARG A 504 -20.57 45.63 -6.38
C ARG A 504 -21.91 46.32 -6.59
N THR A 505 -23.00 45.67 -6.20
CA THR A 505 -24.37 46.20 -6.31
C THR A 505 -24.83 46.88 -5.02
N ARG A 506 -23.94 47.03 -4.03
CA ARG A 506 -24.26 47.64 -2.74
C ARG A 506 -24.57 49.13 -2.95
N GLY A 507 -25.85 49.48 -2.91
CA GLY A 507 -26.35 50.84 -3.13
C GLY A 507 -27.17 51.02 -4.41
N THR A 508 -27.31 49.98 -5.24
CA THR A 508 -28.28 49.94 -6.34
C THR A 508 -29.52 49.15 -5.94
N ASP A 509 -30.69 49.47 -6.50
CA ASP A 509 -31.93 48.69 -6.29
C ASP A 509 -31.82 47.23 -6.80
N GLN A 510 -30.71 46.90 -7.49
CA GLN A 510 -30.39 45.58 -8.00
C GLN A 510 -29.55 44.72 -7.04
N THR A 511 -29.50 45.04 -5.73
CA THR A 511 -28.82 44.16 -4.77
C THR A 511 -29.37 42.73 -4.88
N PRO A 512 -28.53 41.72 -5.17
CA PRO A 512 -28.97 40.35 -5.26
C PRO A 512 -29.50 39.93 -3.89
N LYS A 513 -30.80 39.67 -3.86
CA LYS A 513 -31.47 39.16 -2.66
C LYS A 513 -31.09 37.69 -2.60
N LEU A 514 -30.19 37.33 -1.68
CA LEU A 514 -29.94 35.94 -1.30
C LEU A 514 -31.25 35.40 -0.72
N LEU A 515 -32.08 34.83 -1.60
CA LEU A 515 -33.34 34.23 -1.22
C LEU A 515 -33.03 32.94 -0.49
N PHE A 516 -33.17 32.96 0.83
CA PHE A 516 -33.14 31.73 1.60
C PHE A 516 -34.28 30.84 1.12
N VAL A 517 -33.93 29.74 0.47
CA VAL A 517 -34.87 28.81 -0.19
C VAL A 517 -35.71 28.02 0.85
N GLY A 518 -35.44 28.21 2.15
CA GLY A 518 -36.10 27.54 3.25
C GLY A 518 -35.38 26.26 3.67
N TRP A 519 -35.35 25.97 4.98
CA TRP A 519 -34.69 24.77 5.53
C TRP A 519 -35.19 23.47 4.93
N ARG A 520 -36.50 23.39 4.64
CA ARG A 520 -37.09 22.20 4.00
C ARG A 520 -36.50 21.93 2.63
N ARG A 521 -36.40 22.95 1.78
CA ARG A 521 -35.84 22.80 0.42
C ARG A 521 -34.34 22.55 0.47
N MET A 522 -33.62 23.23 1.36
CA MET A 522 -32.20 22.94 1.60
C MET A 522 -31.98 21.49 2.04
N GLY A 523 -32.80 20.97 2.95
CA GLY A 523 -32.76 19.57 3.36
C GLY A 523 -33.01 18.60 2.22
N TRP A 524 -33.97 18.91 1.32
CA TRP A 524 -34.19 18.12 0.11
C TRP A 524 -33.02 18.17 -0.86
N ILE A 525 -32.40 19.34 -1.06
CA ILE A 525 -31.19 19.47 -1.89
C ILE A 525 -30.06 18.63 -1.31
N CYS A 526 -29.76 18.74 -0.01
CA CYS A 526 -28.72 17.92 0.63
C CYS A 526 -29.03 16.42 0.55
N LEU A 527 -30.28 16.02 0.78
CA LEU A 527 -30.70 14.63 0.72
C LEU A 527 -30.52 14.06 -0.69
N LEU A 528 -31.02 14.77 -1.71
CA LEU A 528 -31.03 14.30 -3.10
C LEU A 528 -29.66 14.43 -3.77
N ALA A 529 -28.93 15.52 -3.52
CA ALA A 529 -27.68 15.82 -4.22
C ALA A 529 -26.43 15.24 -3.53
N VAL A 530 -26.49 14.90 -2.24
CA VAL A 530 -25.33 14.40 -1.49
C VAL A 530 -25.61 13.04 -0.86
N VAL A 531 -26.62 12.95 0.01
CA VAL A 531 -26.86 11.73 0.80
C VAL A 531 -27.27 10.55 -0.08
N LEU A 532 -28.17 10.77 -1.04
CA LEU A 532 -28.68 9.72 -1.91
C LEU A 532 -27.61 9.18 -2.89
N PRO A 533 -26.80 10.01 -3.58
CA PRO A 533 -25.69 9.54 -4.40
C PRO A 533 -24.63 8.79 -3.59
N VAL A 534 -24.22 9.31 -2.43
CA VAL A 534 -23.23 8.64 -1.56
C VAL A 534 -23.78 7.34 -0.99
N GLY A 535 -25.03 7.32 -0.53
CA GLY A 535 -25.70 6.11 -0.06
C GLY A 535 -25.86 5.06 -1.16
N GLY A 536 -26.17 5.48 -2.38
CA GLY A 536 -26.20 4.64 -3.57
C GLY A 536 -24.83 4.05 -3.90
N TYR A 537 -23.77 4.85 -3.82
CA TYR A 537 -22.39 4.40 -3.97
C TYR A 537 -22.01 3.35 -2.91
N VAL A 538 -22.31 3.61 -1.62
CA VAL A 538 -22.03 2.66 -0.53
C VAL A 538 -22.78 1.34 -0.72
N LEU A 539 -24.06 1.39 -1.11
CA LEU A 539 -24.86 0.20 -1.44
C LEU A 539 -24.24 -0.57 -2.60
N TYR A 540 -23.81 0.13 -3.65
CA TYR A 540 -23.14 -0.47 -4.80
C TYR A 540 -21.80 -1.12 -4.43
N ALA A 541 -20.94 -0.39 -3.71
CA ALA A 541 -19.57 -0.77 -3.43
C ALA A 541 -19.46 -1.88 -2.35
N HIS A 542 -20.46 -2.02 -1.47
CA HIS A 542 -20.40 -2.97 -0.35
C HIS A 542 -21.47 -4.06 -0.36
N LEU A 543 -22.64 -3.84 -1.00
CA LEU A 543 -23.77 -4.77 -0.89
C LEU A 543 -24.13 -5.42 -2.24
N LEU A 544 -23.76 -4.82 -3.37
CA LEU A 544 -24.04 -5.41 -4.68
C LEU A 544 -22.88 -6.31 -5.16
N PRO A 545 -23.17 -7.49 -5.75
CA PRO A 545 -22.16 -8.35 -6.36
C PRO A 545 -21.37 -7.68 -7.49
N LEU A 546 -21.93 -6.61 -8.07
CA LEU A 546 -21.27 -5.82 -9.11
C LEU A 546 -20.14 -4.94 -8.56
N GLY A 547 -20.17 -4.60 -7.27
CA GLY A 547 -19.07 -3.93 -6.58
C GLY A 547 -17.98 -4.89 -6.11
N ASN A 548 -18.09 -6.19 -6.41
CA ASN A 548 -17.23 -7.23 -5.85
C ASN A 548 -15.75 -6.91 -6.09
N ARG A 549 -15.04 -6.61 -4.99
CA ARG A 549 -13.60 -6.30 -4.93
C ARG A 549 -12.79 -7.58 -5.01
N LYS A 550 -13.08 -8.40 -6.02
CA LYS A 550 -12.36 -9.65 -6.26
C LYS A 550 -10.90 -9.33 -6.58
N TYR A 551 -10.69 -8.34 -7.43
CA TYR A 551 -9.38 -7.84 -7.82
C TYR A 551 -8.92 -6.71 -6.89
N GLY A 552 -7.62 -6.48 -6.84
CA GLY A 552 -6.97 -5.40 -6.10
C GLY A 552 -7.04 -4.06 -6.84
N LEU A 553 -6.62 -3.00 -6.15
CA LEU A 553 -6.60 -1.66 -6.76
C LEU A 553 -5.64 -1.55 -7.94
N ASN A 554 -4.60 -2.38 -8.02
CA ASN A 554 -3.68 -2.43 -9.15
C ASN A 554 -4.38 -2.71 -10.50
N VAL A 555 -5.53 -3.39 -10.49
CA VAL A 555 -6.32 -3.68 -11.70
C VAL A 555 -7.54 -2.77 -11.80
N GLU A 556 -8.21 -2.53 -10.68
CA GLU A 556 -9.51 -1.84 -10.65
C GLU A 556 -9.38 -0.32 -10.47
N TRP A 557 -8.16 0.23 -10.49
CA TRP A 557 -7.91 1.66 -10.27
C TRP A 557 -8.74 2.54 -11.18
N ASP A 558 -8.75 2.25 -12.48
CA ASP A 558 -9.50 3.02 -13.48
C ASP A 558 -11.00 2.96 -13.22
N ARG A 559 -11.51 1.81 -12.81
CA ARG A 559 -12.93 1.63 -12.44
C ARG A 559 -13.27 2.48 -11.22
N VAL A 560 -12.47 2.39 -10.16
CA VAL A 560 -12.67 3.17 -8.92
C VAL A 560 -12.62 4.68 -9.20
N TRP A 561 -11.71 5.13 -10.06
CA TRP A 561 -11.68 6.53 -10.50
C TRP A 561 -12.93 6.94 -11.26
N LEU A 562 -13.40 6.11 -12.19
CA LEU A 562 -14.63 6.37 -12.94
C LEU A 562 -15.85 6.41 -12.01
N GLU A 563 -15.92 5.53 -11.01
CA GLU A 563 -16.97 5.55 -9.99
C GLU A 563 -16.98 6.88 -9.21
N PHE A 564 -15.82 7.37 -8.76
CA PHE A 564 -15.72 8.66 -8.08
C PHE A 564 -16.02 9.86 -8.99
N MET A 565 -15.59 9.82 -10.25
CA MET A 565 -15.91 10.85 -11.24
C MET A 565 -17.42 10.89 -11.53
N LEU A 566 -18.05 9.73 -11.70
CA LEU A 566 -19.50 9.64 -11.91
C LEU A 566 -20.26 10.14 -10.68
N LEU A 567 -19.83 9.75 -9.49
CA LEU A 567 -20.41 10.24 -8.22
C LEU A 567 -20.28 11.77 -8.13
N GLY A 568 -19.09 12.31 -8.36
CA GLY A 568 -18.84 13.75 -8.34
C GLY A 568 -19.67 14.53 -9.36
N CYS A 569 -19.73 14.05 -10.61
CA CYS A 569 -20.56 14.62 -11.66
C CYS A 569 -22.05 14.58 -11.30
N THR A 570 -22.54 13.46 -10.76
CA THR A 570 -23.94 13.33 -10.33
C THR A 570 -24.27 14.34 -9.22
N MET A 571 -23.40 14.45 -8.22
CA MET A 571 -23.57 15.44 -7.14
C MET A 571 -23.53 16.87 -7.68
N ALA A 572 -22.61 17.18 -8.59
CA ALA A 572 -22.50 18.51 -9.20
C ALA A 572 -23.73 18.88 -10.02
N VAL A 573 -24.24 17.98 -10.86
CA VAL A 573 -25.47 18.20 -11.65
C VAL A 573 -26.67 18.42 -10.74
N LEU A 574 -26.82 17.61 -9.69
CA LEU A 574 -27.93 17.72 -8.73
C LEU A 574 -27.83 18.97 -7.83
N LEU A 575 -26.63 19.52 -7.61
CA LEU A 575 -26.45 20.78 -6.89
C LEU A 575 -26.70 22.02 -7.77
N LEU A 576 -26.51 21.89 -9.09
CA LEU A 576 -26.68 22.98 -10.06
C LEU A 576 -28.08 23.05 -10.67
N SER A 577 -28.90 22.00 -10.51
CA SER A 577 -30.32 21.95 -10.92
C SER A 577 -31.23 22.41 -9.79
#